data_AF-A0A067Q5E4-F1
#
_entry.id   AF-A0A067Q5E4-F1
#
_cell.length_a   1.000
_cell.length_b   1.000
_cell.length_c   1.000
_cell.angle_alpha   90.00
_cell.angle_beta   90.00
_cell.angle_gamma   90.00
#
_symmetry.space_group_name_H-M   'P 1'
#
loop_
_entity.id
_entity.type
_entity.pdbx_description
1 polymer ?
#
loop_
_entity_poly.entity_id
_entity_poly.type
_entity_poly.pdbx_seq_one_letter_code
_entity_poly.pdbx_strand_id
1 'polypeptide(L)'
;MKLLYPASNQIPRLNTSAKALKIARHSRCTQCSSCSGLRPPPGTTVSLDQTENESSFGGLAQYGSDDDDGSSNYIESCACGHDVKTHGADLDTIDEQEFVRKARVAVRADEYLEDDGKLLDFEYTNETINGLRNQMVLFDSGGRSPPLDDLGMHTPRSPHRH
;
A
#
# COMPACT_ATOMS: atom_id res chain seq x y z
N MET A 1 -7.09 -10.24 20.62
CA MET A 1 -6.53 -8.87 20.70
C MET A 1 -7.17 -8.04 19.59
N LYS A 2 -7.54 -6.78 19.87
CA LYS A 2 -8.12 -5.87 18.88
C LYS A 2 -7.02 -4.95 18.34
N LEU A 3 -6.94 -4.81 17.02
CA LEU A 3 -6.01 -3.91 16.34
C LEU A 3 -6.78 -2.91 15.49
N LEU A 4 -6.20 -1.73 15.26
CA LEU A 4 -6.80 -0.68 14.45
C LEU A 4 -6.20 -0.62 13.04
N TYR A 5 -7.06 -0.27 12.08
CA TYR A 5 -6.66 0.08 10.72
C TYR A 5 -7.15 1.50 10.38
N PRO A 6 -6.36 2.33 9.69
CA PRO A 6 -6.73 3.72 9.43
C PRO A 6 -7.89 3.82 8.43
N ALA A 7 -9.00 4.39 8.88
CA ALA A 7 -10.22 4.61 8.10
C ALA A 7 -10.10 5.78 7.13
N SER A 8 -9.30 6.80 7.48
CA SER A 8 -9.18 7.98 6.62
C SER A 8 -8.49 7.65 5.29
N ASN A 9 -9.10 8.07 4.18
CA ASN A 9 -8.48 8.06 2.85
C ASN A 9 -7.86 9.41 2.48
N GLN A 10 -7.88 10.39 3.38
CA GLN A 10 -7.28 11.70 3.12
C GLN A 10 -5.80 11.70 3.51
N ILE A 11 -4.92 11.57 2.51
CA ILE A 11 -3.46 11.56 2.69
C ILE A 11 -2.92 12.69 3.58
N PRO A 12 -3.41 13.96 3.48
CA PRO A 12 -2.95 15.03 4.37
C PRO A 12 -3.32 14.82 5.85
N ARG A 13 -4.39 14.06 6.12
CA ARG A 13 -4.85 13.72 7.49
C ARG A 13 -4.16 12.48 8.05
N LEU A 14 -3.50 11.69 7.21
CA LEU A 14 -2.76 10.51 7.64
C LEU A 14 -1.38 10.90 8.17
N ASN A 15 -1.08 10.45 9.40
CA ASN A 15 0.27 10.48 9.92
C ASN A 15 1.19 9.47 9.17
N THR A 16 2.49 9.54 9.43
CA THR A 16 3.47 8.69 8.74
C THR A 16 3.21 7.20 8.98
N SER A 17 2.88 6.79 10.20
CA SER A 17 2.60 5.39 10.55
C SER A 17 1.36 4.85 9.84
N ALA A 18 0.30 5.66 9.71
CA ALA A 18 -0.92 5.29 9.02
C ALA A 18 -0.70 5.18 7.50
N LYS A 19 0.07 6.09 6.90
CA LYS A 19 0.52 5.95 5.51
C LYS A 19 1.34 4.68 5.32
N ALA A 20 2.29 4.43 6.22
CA ALA A 20 3.14 3.25 6.17
C ALA A 20 2.34 1.95 6.25
N LEU A 21 1.35 1.89 7.14
CA LEU A 21 0.45 0.74 7.27
C LEU A 21 -0.38 0.50 5.99
N LYS A 22 -0.95 1.56 5.41
CA LYS A 22 -1.67 1.44 4.13
C LYS A 22 -0.75 0.95 3.00
N ILE A 23 0.48 1.47 2.92
CA ILE A 23 1.48 1.00 1.94
C ILE A 23 1.80 -0.48 2.16
N ALA A 24 2.08 -0.87 3.41
CA ALA A 24 2.46 -2.21 3.78
C ALA A 24 1.39 -3.24 3.45
N ARG A 25 0.12 -2.91 3.64
CA ARG A 25 -1.01 -3.77 3.25
C ARG A 25 -0.96 -4.20 1.78
N HIS A 26 -0.52 -3.31 0.90
CA HIS A 26 -0.55 -3.52 -0.55
C HIS A 26 0.82 -3.84 -1.16
N SER A 27 1.84 -3.96 -0.34
CA SER A 27 3.22 -4.17 -0.79
C SER A 27 3.74 -5.54 -0.35
N ARG A 28 4.41 -6.23 -1.26
CA ARG A 28 4.98 -7.55 -0.98
C ARG A 28 6.08 -7.43 0.08
N CYS A 29 6.19 -8.45 0.92
CA CYS A 29 7.30 -8.54 1.87
C CYS A 29 8.62 -8.76 1.11
N THR A 30 9.67 -8.05 1.47
CA THR A 30 11.01 -8.23 0.90
C THR A 30 11.72 -9.49 1.42
N GLN A 31 11.25 -10.04 2.55
CA GLN A 31 11.85 -11.19 3.24
C GLN A 31 11.09 -12.52 2.98
N CYS A 32 9.90 -12.47 2.39
CA CYS A 32 9.08 -13.65 2.10
C CYS A 32 8.74 -13.74 0.61
N SER A 33 8.69 -14.96 0.08
CA SER A 33 8.25 -15.18 -1.31
C SER A 33 6.72 -15.21 -1.46
N SER A 34 5.98 -15.55 -0.41
CA SER A 34 4.53 -15.77 -0.44
C SER A 34 3.69 -14.61 0.14
N CYS A 35 4.31 -13.68 0.86
CA CYS A 35 3.57 -12.57 1.49
C CYS A 35 3.31 -11.46 0.47
N SER A 36 2.05 -11.32 0.06
CA SER A 36 1.61 -10.32 -0.92
C SER A 36 1.35 -8.92 -0.34
N GLY A 37 1.39 -8.79 0.99
CA GLY A 37 0.89 -7.62 1.71
C GLY A 37 0.81 -7.89 3.20
N LEU A 38 0.95 -6.84 4.01
CA LEU A 38 0.83 -6.93 5.45
C LEU A 38 -0.57 -7.41 5.83
N ARG A 39 -0.62 -8.47 6.65
CA ARG A 39 -1.84 -9.07 7.19
C ARG A 39 -1.79 -9.09 8.71
N PRO A 40 -2.91 -8.84 9.40
CA PRO A 40 -2.96 -8.96 10.84
C PRO A 40 -2.58 -10.37 11.31
N PRO A 41 -1.91 -10.53 12.46
CA PRO A 41 -1.60 -11.86 13.03
C PRO A 41 -2.86 -12.70 13.27
N PRO A 42 -2.78 -14.04 13.17
CA PRO A 42 -3.94 -14.91 13.37
C PRO A 42 -4.54 -14.75 14.77
N GLY A 43 -5.87 -14.78 14.86
CA GLY A 43 -6.60 -14.59 16.12
C GLY A 43 -6.70 -13.13 16.60
N THR A 44 -6.30 -12.16 15.76
CA THR A 44 -6.54 -10.73 16.01
C THR A 44 -7.78 -10.25 15.26
N THR A 45 -8.51 -9.35 15.89
CA THR A 45 -9.69 -8.69 15.28
C THR A 45 -9.29 -7.29 14.88
N VAL A 46 -9.41 -6.97 13.60
CA VAL A 46 -9.14 -5.62 13.10
C VAL A 46 -10.43 -4.82 13.07
N SER A 47 -10.37 -3.56 13.50
CA SER A 47 -11.45 -2.59 13.34
C SER A 47 -10.90 -1.29 12.80
N LEU A 48 -11.76 -0.49 12.18
CA LEU A 48 -11.39 0.84 11.72
C LEU A 48 -11.16 1.76 12.93
N ASP A 49 -10.19 2.68 12.82
CA ASP A 49 -10.07 3.78 13.76
C ASP A 49 -11.29 4.72 13.64
N GLN A 50 -11.67 5.34 14.75
CA GLN A 50 -12.72 6.36 14.70
C GLN A 50 -12.12 7.58 14.01
N THR A 51 -12.55 7.88 12.79
CA THR A 51 -12.32 9.21 12.23
C THR A 51 -13.06 10.19 13.12
N GLU A 52 -12.38 11.19 13.68
CA GLU A 52 -12.91 12.16 14.65
C GLU A 52 -14.09 13.04 14.14
N ASN A 53 -14.77 12.66 13.05
CA ASN A 53 -15.82 13.42 12.41
C ASN A 53 -17.24 12.84 12.57
N GLU A 54 -17.40 11.63 13.12
CA GLU A 54 -18.73 11.02 13.34
C GLU A 54 -19.19 11.11 14.81
N SER A 55 -18.75 12.14 15.54
CA SER A 55 -19.31 12.52 16.86
C SER A 55 -20.18 13.77 16.80
N SER A 56 -20.61 14.19 15.60
CA SER A 56 -21.58 15.27 15.40
C SER A 56 -23.01 14.75 15.19
N PHE A 57 -23.42 13.76 15.99
CA PHE A 57 -24.85 13.53 16.26
C PHE A 57 -25.05 13.71 17.76
N GLY A 58 -25.73 14.80 18.12
CA GLY A 58 -25.90 15.21 19.51
C GLY A 58 -26.63 14.19 20.37
N GLY A 59 -26.42 14.31 21.68
CA GLY A 59 -27.40 13.88 22.67
C GLY A 59 -26.89 12.86 23.68
N LEU A 60 -26.55 13.37 24.87
CA LEU A 60 -27.04 12.85 26.16
C LEU A 60 -26.91 11.33 26.41
N ALA A 61 -25.67 10.84 26.49
CA ALA A 61 -25.24 9.74 27.37
C ALA A 61 -23.70 9.75 27.27
N GLN A 62 -22.89 9.70 28.31
CA GLN A 62 -22.92 8.65 29.30
C GLN A 62 -21.98 9.06 30.45
N TYR A 63 -22.57 9.28 31.63
CA TYR A 63 -21.84 9.36 32.88
C TYR A 63 -21.43 7.93 33.27
N GLY A 64 -20.13 7.68 33.41
CA GLY A 64 -19.56 6.47 34.03
C GLY A 64 -19.08 5.38 33.06
N SER A 65 -17.75 5.23 32.95
CA SER A 65 -16.98 3.96 33.00
C SER A 65 -15.51 4.36 32.87
N ASP A 66 -14.75 4.38 33.96
CA ASP A 66 -14.03 3.22 34.50
C ASP A 66 -12.96 2.74 33.51
N ASP A 67 -11.71 2.90 33.94
CA ASP A 67 -10.47 2.65 33.24
C ASP A 67 -10.48 1.36 32.37
N ASP A 68 -10.48 1.53 31.05
CA ASP A 68 -9.87 0.56 30.15
C ASP A 68 -8.87 1.31 29.28
N ASP A 69 -7.63 1.36 29.76
CA ASP A 69 -6.43 1.80 29.05
C ASP A 69 -6.06 0.78 27.95
N GLY A 70 -7.07 0.35 27.18
CA GLY A 70 -6.97 -0.53 26.03
C GLY A 70 -6.39 0.26 24.87
N SER A 71 -5.09 0.56 24.94
CA SER A 71 -4.29 1.16 23.87
C SER A 71 -4.46 0.28 22.62
N SER A 72 -5.47 0.62 21.82
CA SER A 72 -5.84 -0.13 20.62
C SER A 72 -4.79 0.18 19.58
N ASN A 73 -3.72 -0.61 19.60
CA ASN A 73 -2.57 -0.38 18.75
C ASN A 73 -2.95 -0.64 17.29
N TYR A 74 -2.34 0.13 16.40
CA TYR A 74 -2.42 -0.14 14.98
C TYR A 74 -1.72 -1.46 14.66
N ILE A 75 -1.99 -2.01 13.49
CA ILE A 75 -1.27 -3.21 13.04
C ILE A 75 0.18 -2.82 12.72
N GLU A 76 1.14 -3.37 13.46
CA GLU A 76 2.58 -3.08 13.26
C GLU A 76 3.34 -4.27 12.68
N SER A 77 2.85 -5.49 12.91
CA SER A 77 3.48 -6.73 12.47
C SER A 77 2.55 -7.55 11.56
N CYS A 78 3.16 -8.18 10.56
CA CYS A 78 2.44 -9.06 9.64
C CYS A 78 2.35 -10.49 10.20
N ALA A 79 1.33 -11.24 9.76
CA ALA A 79 1.24 -12.69 9.98
C ALA A 79 2.46 -13.49 9.50
N CYS A 80 3.31 -12.94 8.61
CA CYS A 80 4.57 -13.55 8.19
C CYS A 80 5.72 -13.33 9.18
N GLY A 81 5.49 -12.58 10.27
CA GLY A 81 6.50 -12.27 11.29
C GLY A 81 7.38 -11.05 11.00
N HIS A 82 7.09 -10.28 9.95
CA HIS A 82 7.88 -9.09 9.59
C HIS A 82 7.05 -7.80 9.68
N ASP A 83 7.73 -6.68 9.91
CA ASP A 83 7.11 -5.39 10.16
C ASP A 83 6.72 -4.62 8.90
N VAL A 84 6.00 -3.52 9.09
CA VAL A 84 5.60 -2.53 8.06
C VAL A 84 6.76 -2.13 7.14
N LYS A 85 7.97 -1.92 7.68
CA LYS A 85 9.17 -1.55 6.89
C LYS A 85 9.51 -2.57 5.81
N THR A 86 9.51 -3.86 6.16
CA THR A 86 9.80 -4.96 5.22
C THR A 86 8.72 -5.14 4.15
N HIS A 87 7.58 -4.46 4.30
CA HIS A 87 6.50 -4.39 3.34
C HIS A 87 6.54 -3.04 2.59
N GLY A 88 7.72 -2.54 2.24
CA GLY A 88 7.87 -1.41 1.31
C GLY A 88 7.52 -0.03 1.86
N ALA A 89 7.37 0.10 3.17
CA ALA A 89 7.12 1.37 3.87
C ALA A 89 8.33 1.82 4.71
N ASP A 90 9.53 1.55 4.22
CA ASP A 90 10.78 1.85 4.89
C ASP A 90 11.39 3.18 4.43
N LEU A 91 11.05 4.26 5.14
CA LEU A 91 11.57 5.62 4.90
C LEU A 91 13.09 5.75 4.99
N ASP A 92 13.80 4.77 5.56
CA ASP A 92 15.26 4.77 5.60
C ASP A 92 15.84 4.34 4.24
N THR A 93 15.05 3.62 3.42
CA THR A 93 15.48 3.07 2.12
C THR A 93 14.83 3.74 0.92
N ILE A 94 13.60 4.25 1.08
CA ILE A 94 12.88 5.01 0.04
C ILE A 94 12.80 6.48 0.43
N ASP A 95 12.92 7.35 -0.57
CA ASP A 95 12.80 8.78 -0.35
C ASP A 95 11.33 9.18 -0.09
N GLU A 96 11.15 10.39 0.46
CA GLU A 96 9.82 10.89 0.83
C GLU A 96 8.88 10.98 -0.38
N GLN A 97 9.38 11.29 -1.57
CA GLN A 97 8.53 11.41 -2.76
C GLN A 97 7.98 10.03 -3.16
N GLU A 98 8.81 9.00 -3.12
CA GLU A 98 8.39 7.62 -3.38
C GLU A 98 7.44 7.10 -2.29
N PHE A 99 7.70 7.43 -1.02
CA PHE A 99 6.79 7.10 0.08
C PHE A 99 5.41 7.73 -0.12
N VAL A 100 5.35 9.01 -0.46
CA VAL A 100 4.08 9.72 -0.75
C VAL A 100 3.40 9.16 -2.00
N ARG A 101 4.16 8.80 -3.04
CA ARG A 101 3.63 8.18 -4.26
C ARG A 101 2.97 6.84 -3.94
N LYS A 102 3.65 5.97 -3.19
CA LYS A 102 3.09 4.70 -2.71
C LYS A 102 1.86 4.93 -1.83
N ALA A 103 1.91 5.88 -0.89
CA ALA A 103 0.77 6.20 -0.04
C ALA A 103 -0.48 6.57 -0.85
N ARG A 104 -0.32 7.34 -1.95
CA ARG A 104 -1.44 7.68 -2.87
C ARG A 104 -2.07 6.46 -3.52
N VAL A 105 -1.25 5.54 -4.01
CA VAL A 105 -1.74 4.31 -4.63
C VAL A 105 -2.42 3.41 -3.58
N ALA A 106 -1.91 3.38 -2.35
CA ALA A 106 -2.44 2.55 -1.27
C ALA A 106 -3.80 3.04 -0.81
N VAL A 107 -3.93 4.35 -0.62
CA VAL A 107 -5.20 5.00 -0.31
C VAL A 107 -6.22 4.69 -1.39
N ARG A 108 -5.87 4.80 -2.67
CA ARG A 108 -6.79 4.46 -3.75
C ARG A 108 -7.22 2.99 -3.71
N ALA A 109 -6.30 2.08 -3.40
CA ALA A 109 -6.65 0.66 -3.25
C ALA A 109 -7.59 0.43 -2.07
N ASP A 110 -7.40 1.14 -0.96
CA ASP A 110 -8.31 1.10 0.18
C ASP A 110 -9.69 1.67 -0.16
N GLU A 111 -9.79 2.77 -0.92
CA GLU A 111 -11.07 3.33 -1.38
C GLU A 111 -11.89 2.29 -2.15
N TYR A 112 -11.28 1.58 -3.11
CA TYR A 112 -11.95 0.50 -3.83
C TYR A 112 -12.41 -0.64 -2.92
N LEU A 113 -11.59 -0.99 -1.91
CA LEU A 113 -11.97 -2.03 -0.95
C LEU A 113 -13.08 -1.58 -0.01
N GLU A 114 -13.12 -0.30 0.34
CA GLU A 114 -14.16 0.30 1.16
C GLU A 114 -15.49 0.33 0.41
N ASP A 115 -15.49 0.74 -0.85
CA ASP A 115 -16.66 0.72 -1.74
C ASP A 115 -17.25 -0.70 -1.88
N ASP A 116 -16.39 -1.72 -1.93
CA ASP A 116 -16.78 -3.14 -1.98
C ASP A 116 -17.20 -3.71 -0.60
N GLY A 117 -17.04 -2.96 0.50
CA GLY A 117 -17.24 -3.45 1.86
C GLY A 117 -16.21 -4.51 2.30
N LYS A 118 -15.05 -4.54 1.63
CA LYS A 118 -13.93 -5.48 1.83
C LYS A 118 -12.69 -4.83 2.45
N LEU A 119 -12.80 -3.62 2.99
CA LEU A 119 -11.66 -2.91 3.57
C LEU A 119 -11.01 -3.64 4.75
N LEU A 120 -11.75 -4.44 5.52
CA LEU A 120 -11.16 -5.25 6.60
C LEU A 120 -10.88 -6.70 6.20
N ASP A 121 -11.13 -7.05 4.94
CA ASP A 121 -10.80 -8.35 4.36
C ASP A 121 -9.39 -8.27 3.76
N PHE A 122 -8.39 -8.71 4.54
CA PHE A 122 -6.98 -8.69 4.13
C PHE A 122 -6.62 -9.80 3.14
N GLU A 123 -7.52 -10.75 2.91
CA GLU A 123 -7.31 -11.85 1.97
C GLU A 123 -7.95 -11.59 0.60
N TYR A 124 -8.98 -10.74 0.56
CA TYR A 124 -9.64 -10.36 -0.67
C TYR A 124 -8.69 -9.68 -1.67
N THR A 125 -8.85 -10.07 -2.93
CA THR A 125 -8.11 -9.51 -4.06
C THR A 125 -8.95 -9.63 -5.32
N ASN A 126 -8.83 -8.63 -6.19
CA ASN A 126 -9.44 -8.62 -7.52
C ASN A 126 -8.45 -7.98 -8.52
N GLU A 127 -8.84 -7.91 -9.79
CA GLU A 127 -8.01 -7.36 -10.87
C GLU A 127 -7.62 -5.90 -10.63
N THR A 128 -8.55 -5.07 -10.13
CA THR A 128 -8.31 -3.66 -9.79
C THR A 128 -7.24 -3.52 -8.71
N ILE A 129 -7.38 -4.26 -7.61
CA ILE A 129 -6.42 -4.24 -6.50
C ILE A 129 -5.05 -4.74 -6.97
N ASN A 130 -4.99 -5.79 -7.77
CA ASN A 130 -3.73 -6.28 -8.32
C ASN A 130 -3.07 -5.26 -9.28
N GLY A 131 -3.86 -4.57 -10.10
CA GLY A 131 -3.38 -3.48 -10.95
C GLY A 131 -2.77 -2.33 -10.15
N LEU A 132 -3.39 -1.95 -9.02
CA LEU A 132 -2.86 -0.92 -8.12
C LEU A 132 -1.61 -1.39 -7.38
N ARG A 133 -1.56 -2.65 -6.92
CA ARG A 133 -0.36 -3.23 -6.31
C ARG A 133 0.83 -3.22 -7.26
N ASN A 134 0.62 -3.46 -8.56
CA ASN A 134 1.69 -3.36 -9.55
C ASN A 134 2.25 -1.94 -9.68
N GLN A 135 1.42 -0.90 -9.47
CA GLN A 135 1.87 0.49 -9.44
C GLN A 135 2.67 0.84 -8.18
N MET A 136 2.66 -0.01 -7.13
CA MET A 136 3.50 0.17 -5.94
C MET A 136 4.95 -0.21 -6.19
N VAL A 137 5.20 -1.13 -7.12
CA VAL A 137 6.55 -1.51 -7.49
C VAL A 137 7.10 -0.39 -8.37
N LEU A 138 8.30 0.10 -8.05
CA LEU A 138 9.00 1.07 -8.88
C LEU A 138 9.05 0.52 -10.31
N PHE A 139 8.45 1.23 -11.26
CA PHE A 139 8.89 1.08 -12.63
C PHE A 139 10.27 1.69 -12.67
N ASP A 140 11.27 0.84 -12.86
CA ASP A 140 12.60 1.29 -13.17
C ASP A 140 12.47 2.25 -14.36
N SER A 141 12.63 3.54 -14.08
CA SER A 141 12.69 4.56 -15.13
C SER A 141 13.97 4.41 -15.96
N GLY A 142 14.79 3.38 -15.68
CA GLY A 142 15.80 2.79 -16.54
C GLY A 142 15.28 2.03 -17.75
N GLY A 143 14.10 2.39 -18.28
CA GLY A 143 13.70 2.12 -19.66
C GLY A 143 14.64 2.83 -20.63
N ARG A 144 15.87 2.34 -20.71
CA ARG A 144 16.77 2.53 -21.84
C ARG A 144 15.95 2.13 -23.06
N SER A 145 15.52 3.11 -23.83
CA SER A 145 15.02 2.87 -25.19
C SER A 145 15.99 1.87 -25.83
N PRO A 146 15.51 0.78 -26.46
CA PRO A 146 16.41 -0.02 -27.28
C PRO A 146 17.09 0.97 -28.25
N PRO A 147 18.43 1.01 -28.32
CA PRO A 147 19.08 1.84 -29.32
C PRO A 147 18.52 1.39 -30.66
N LEU A 148 17.91 2.33 -31.40
CA LEU A 148 17.48 2.11 -32.77
C LEU A 148 18.65 1.48 -33.51
N ASP A 149 18.48 0.20 -33.85
CA ASP A 149 19.42 -0.58 -34.63
C ASP A 149 19.86 0.22 -35.85
N ASP A 150 21.17 0.45 -35.93
CA ASP A 150 22.02 -0.10 -36.99
C ASP A 150 21.26 -0.68 -38.20
N LEU A 151 20.59 0.19 -38.96
CA LEU A 151 20.33 -0.12 -40.37
C LEU A 151 21.59 0.27 -41.13
N GLY A 152 22.53 -0.67 -41.12
CA GLY A 152 23.63 -0.75 -42.05
C GLY A 152 23.11 -0.46 -43.46
N MET A 153 23.49 0.70 -43.98
CA MET A 153 23.25 1.09 -45.36
C MET A 153 24.22 0.30 -46.25
N HIS A 154 23.93 -0.98 -46.43
CA HIS A 154 24.61 -1.83 -47.40
C HIS A 154 24.15 -1.41 -48.80
N THR A 155 24.91 -0.51 -49.42
CA THR A 155 24.78 -0.23 -50.85
C THR A 155 25.18 -1.49 -51.65
N PRO A 156 24.34 -2.01 -52.54
CA PRO A 156 24.81 -3.01 -53.49
C PRO A 156 25.61 -2.31 -54.58
N ARG A 157 26.93 -2.53 -54.56
CA ARG A 157 27.84 -2.35 -55.70
C ARG A 157 27.34 -3.19 -56.88
N SER A 158 26.81 -2.56 -57.92
CA SER A 158 26.57 -3.20 -59.22
C SER A 158 27.87 -3.28 -60.02
N PRO A 159 28.22 -4.43 -60.62
CA PRO A 159 29.31 -4.51 -61.59
C PRO A 159 28.79 -4.41 -63.04
N HIS A 160 29.47 -3.56 -63.82
CA HIS A 160 29.70 -3.59 -65.27
C HIS A 160 28.54 -3.84 -66.26
N ARG A 161 28.49 -2.98 -67.31
CA ARG A 161 28.71 -3.40 -68.72
C ARG A 161 28.73 -2.19 -69.67
N HIS A 162 29.86 -2.00 -70.36
CA HIS A 162 29.91 -1.64 -71.78
C HIS A 162 31.08 -2.43 -72.40
#